data_AF-A0A9P7WW68-F1
#
_entry.id   AF-A0A9P7WW68-F1
#
_cell.length_a   1.000
_cell.length_b   1.000
_cell.length_c   1.000
_cell.angle_alpha   90.00
_cell.angle_beta   90.00
_cell.angle_gamma   90.00
#
_symmetry.space_group_name_H-M   'P 1'
#
loop_
_entity.id
_entity.type
_entity.pdbx_description
1 polymer ?
#
loop_
_entity_poly.entity_id
_entity_poly.type
_entity_poly.pdbx_seq_one_letter_code
_entity_poly.pdbx_strand_id
1 'polypeptide(L)'
;MLRFPVALCLFLRPRSVSADPQTQQSILPVPPARPISGAASEIGSDWTAKPGSGGTANLIFSSVSGLLKHWPSTVFQNGHTIVPGTVAPGALLYHGSIRNLTGSLPTEPSWVSFDPEHSYLFSSRVYTLQVMRPIKVLYFDGSSASNMPIGTIDTQEILLHGELRRGDWVRESIRIRELCEWGKEFGLEGYLRMEYDFEIMLCDPSAGTEVVSTLDLMPAYRVEPRPPRRSPPSGKKQSDPFRQATSHDASNIPQNASAEVDQASASQPNPSLMPPKRWPRTRLPSPIPPKAWVGSLRPSTMVAFDVIQAGNWHDLPGLTTVVNLDYTRLITFFDPKYTSLVKARRTQTRSSFRAGNITMQEAEVARAEIKGVLETWDGSNERTQYRVSWPGIIQTIKERYTGRLDYLSVLLGDVIEGSSGESHANVTAGIQWARWHVLTMLTPYLPAAATPPVRHQSQPIDAEWLAPTMGYCSTVFTARINLSNASASERLLKNAVEGVTREICRTLGVIWLDAFDVETRSQPEQKLLLDEWLGDVGALKEWLGWIEWSDAAKCNPVCGPHEICTLPQWPFDMDWFGKGEGIGIPYCLSRWWGIE
;
A
#
# COMPACT_ATOMS: atom_id res chain seq x y z
N MET A 1 44.81 -26.80 10.91
CA MET A 1 44.49 -26.99 12.34
C MET A 1 44.47 -25.64 13.02
N LEU A 2 43.30 -25.14 13.42
CA LEU A 2 43.13 -24.11 14.45
C LEU A 2 41.69 -24.25 14.95
N ARG A 3 41.55 -24.70 16.19
CA ARG A 3 40.29 -24.93 16.91
C ARG A 3 39.96 -23.68 17.72
N PHE A 4 38.73 -23.18 17.62
CA PHE A 4 38.17 -22.23 18.59
C PHE A 4 37.51 -22.99 19.74
N PRO A 5 37.74 -22.62 21.02
CA PRO A 5 37.11 -23.27 22.15
C PRO A 5 35.75 -22.64 22.48
N VAL A 6 34.79 -23.49 22.80
CA VAL A 6 33.50 -23.14 23.40
C VAL A 6 33.72 -22.92 24.89
N ALA A 7 33.44 -21.71 25.40
CA ALA A 7 33.43 -21.44 26.83
C ALA A 7 32.02 -21.62 27.39
N LEU A 8 31.87 -22.63 28.25
CA LEU A 8 30.68 -22.93 29.04
C LEU A 8 30.74 -22.12 30.34
N CYS A 9 29.87 -21.12 30.52
CA CYS A 9 29.79 -20.36 31.77
C CYS A 9 28.94 -21.09 32.82
N LEU A 10 29.60 -21.45 33.93
CA LEU A 10 29.02 -21.99 35.15
C LEU A 10 28.26 -20.91 35.94
N PHE A 11 27.06 -21.25 36.41
CA PHE A 11 26.22 -20.40 37.27
C PHE A 11 26.79 -20.32 38.71
N LEU A 12 27.03 -19.10 39.20
CA LEU A 12 27.13 -18.79 40.63
C LEU A 12 25.80 -18.17 41.09
N ARG A 13 25.15 -18.77 42.10
CA ARG A 13 23.98 -18.21 42.79
C ARG A 13 24.41 -17.12 43.79
N PRO A 14 23.69 -16.00 43.87
CA PRO A 14 23.54 -15.25 45.10
C PRO A 14 22.14 -15.38 45.71
N ARG A 15 22.09 -15.15 47.02
CA ARG A 15 20.95 -15.31 47.94
C ARG A 15 19.80 -14.33 47.68
N SER A 16 18.63 -14.80 48.10
CA SER A 16 17.30 -14.20 48.17
C SER A 16 17.20 -12.76 48.68
N VAL A 17 16.46 -11.93 47.93
CA VAL A 17 15.69 -10.79 48.45
C VAL A 17 14.27 -10.89 47.87
N SER A 18 13.29 -10.75 48.75
CA SER A 18 11.84 -10.88 48.54
C SER A 18 11.26 -9.66 47.81
N ALA A 19 10.47 -9.88 46.75
CA ALA A 19 9.46 -8.94 46.25
C ALA A 19 8.35 -9.67 45.46
N ASP A 20 7.13 -9.17 45.63
CA ASP A 20 5.79 -9.67 45.26
C ASP A 20 5.56 -9.82 43.73
N PRO A 21 4.58 -10.65 43.27
CA PRO A 21 4.45 -11.10 41.89
C PRO A 21 3.46 -10.24 41.11
N GLN A 22 3.88 -9.73 39.95
CA GLN A 22 3.04 -9.61 38.75
C GLN A 22 3.89 -9.15 37.56
N THR A 23 3.50 -9.57 36.37
CA THR A 23 4.10 -9.28 35.04
C THR A 23 5.43 -9.95 34.71
N GLN A 24 5.37 -11.23 34.32
CA GLN A 24 6.33 -11.81 33.39
C GLN A 24 5.55 -12.42 32.21
N GLN A 25 5.53 -11.70 31.09
CA GLN A 25 5.11 -12.25 29.80
C GLN A 25 6.05 -13.41 29.46
N SER A 26 5.51 -14.62 29.50
CA SER A 26 6.20 -15.82 29.02
C SER A 26 6.40 -15.70 27.51
N ILE A 27 7.65 -15.52 27.08
CA ILE A 27 8.07 -15.83 25.72
C ILE A 27 7.86 -17.34 25.54
N LEU A 28 6.77 -17.72 24.87
CA LEU A 28 6.49 -19.12 24.57
C LEU A 28 7.53 -19.64 23.56
N PRO A 29 8.17 -20.80 23.81
CA PRO A 29 9.01 -21.44 22.82
C PRO A 29 8.17 -21.89 21.62
N VAL A 30 8.66 -21.63 20.41
CA VAL A 30 8.11 -22.18 19.17
C VAL A 30 8.16 -23.72 19.26
N PRO A 31 7.02 -24.45 19.18
CA PRO A 31 7.04 -25.90 19.21
C PRO A 31 7.66 -26.46 17.92
N PRO A 32 8.39 -27.59 17.98
CA PRO A 32 8.95 -28.22 16.79
C PRO A 32 7.84 -28.64 15.83
N ALA A 33 8.06 -28.38 14.54
CA ALA A 33 7.15 -28.71 13.46
C ALA A 33 6.86 -30.22 13.42
N ARG A 34 5.68 -30.62 13.90
CA ARG A 34 5.05 -31.88 13.46
C ARG A 34 4.17 -31.55 12.27
N PRO A 35 4.34 -32.23 11.12
CA PRO A 35 3.37 -32.14 10.03
C PRO A 35 2.00 -32.52 10.60
N ILE A 36 1.02 -31.64 10.44
CA ILE A 36 -0.35 -31.96 10.82
C ILE A 36 -0.83 -33.02 9.84
N SER A 37 -0.98 -34.26 10.33
CA SER A 37 -1.70 -35.33 9.65
C SER A 37 -3.16 -34.90 9.47
N GLY A 38 -3.44 -34.17 8.39
CA GLY A 38 -4.76 -33.62 8.10
C GLY A 38 -4.77 -32.31 7.33
N ALA A 39 -3.66 -31.56 7.25
CA ALA A 39 -3.59 -30.34 6.44
C ALA A 39 -3.20 -30.60 4.96
N ALA A 40 -2.76 -31.81 4.65
CA ALA A 40 -2.34 -32.21 3.30
C ALA A 40 -3.52 -32.46 2.33
N SER A 41 -4.77 -32.52 2.81
CA SER A 41 -5.88 -33.03 1.99
C SER A 41 -6.62 -31.99 1.13
N GLU A 42 -6.31 -30.70 1.24
CA GLU A 42 -7.02 -29.65 0.47
C GLU A 42 -6.12 -28.80 -0.43
N ILE A 43 -4.86 -29.19 -0.61
CA ILE A 43 -4.07 -28.64 -1.71
C ILE A 43 -4.24 -29.61 -2.85
N GLY A 44 -4.95 -29.15 -3.88
CA GLY A 44 -5.13 -29.91 -5.12
C GLY A 44 -3.79 -30.48 -5.57
N SER A 45 -3.85 -31.65 -6.21
CA SER A 45 -2.70 -32.45 -6.68
C SER A 45 -1.65 -31.69 -7.51
N ASP A 46 -1.92 -30.44 -7.88
CA ASP A 46 -0.99 -29.54 -8.57
C ASP A 46 -0.74 -28.26 -7.75
N TRP A 47 0.20 -28.34 -6.80
CA TRP A 47 0.67 -27.15 -6.06
C TRP A 47 1.46 -26.19 -6.95
N THR A 48 1.94 -26.64 -8.11
CA THR A 48 2.75 -25.86 -9.07
C THR A 48 1.90 -24.95 -9.96
N ALA A 49 0.58 -25.14 -9.99
CA ALA A 49 -0.35 -24.33 -10.75
C ALA A 49 -0.30 -22.83 -10.37
N LYS A 50 -0.05 -21.99 -11.39
CA LYS A 50 -0.09 -20.52 -11.27
C LYS A 50 -1.49 -20.04 -10.82
N PRO A 51 -1.61 -18.86 -10.19
CA PRO A 51 -2.90 -18.31 -9.81
C PRO A 51 -3.76 -18.07 -11.05
N GLY A 52 -5.07 -18.28 -10.94
CA GLY A 52 -5.99 -17.96 -12.02
C GLY A 52 -5.97 -16.46 -12.33
N SER A 53 -6.14 -16.10 -13.61
CA SER A 53 -6.13 -14.71 -14.09
C SER A 53 -7.24 -13.81 -13.52
N GLY A 54 -8.23 -14.39 -12.83
CA GLY A 54 -9.29 -13.68 -12.12
C GLY A 54 -9.09 -13.59 -10.59
N GLY A 55 -7.97 -14.07 -10.06
CA GLY A 55 -7.69 -14.02 -8.63
C GLY A 55 -7.43 -12.59 -8.13
N THR A 56 -7.94 -12.26 -6.95
CA THR A 56 -7.78 -10.93 -6.33
C THR A 56 -7.07 -10.96 -4.97
N ALA A 57 -6.52 -12.11 -4.58
CA ALA A 57 -5.85 -12.31 -3.29
C ALA A 57 -4.71 -11.31 -3.06
N ASN A 58 -3.86 -11.11 -4.06
CA ASN A 58 -2.82 -10.09 -4.06
C ASN A 58 -3.39 -8.68 -3.88
N LEU A 59 -4.47 -8.33 -4.59
CA LEU A 59 -5.08 -6.99 -4.52
C LEU A 59 -5.65 -6.69 -3.13
N ILE A 60 -6.35 -7.66 -2.54
CA ILE A 60 -6.92 -7.55 -1.19
C ILE A 60 -5.79 -7.44 -0.15
N PHE A 61 -4.80 -8.33 -0.23
CA PHE A 61 -3.64 -8.31 0.66
C PHE A 61 -2.92 -6.96 0.62
N SER A 62 -2.70 -6.44 -0.58
CA SER A 62 -1.98 -5.21 -0.84
C SER A 62 -2.78 -3.99 -0.36
N SER A 63 -4.07 -3.90 -0.68
CA SER A 63 -4.95 -2.84 -0.16
C SER A 63 -4.94 -2.80 1.38
N VAL A 64 -5.08 -3.96 2.04
CA VAL A 64 -5.04 -4.05 3.51
C VAL A 64 -3.67 -3.66 4.08
N SER A 65 -2.58 -4.03 3.40
CA SER A 65 -1.23 -3.61 3.76
C SER A 65 -1.03 -2.09 3.66
N GLY A 66 -1.80 -1.42 2.80
CA GLY A 66 -1.68 0.00 2.48
C GLY A 66 -2.63 0.90 3.28
N LEU A 67 -3.58 0.36 4.03
CA LEU A 67 -4.51 1.14 4.84
C LEU A 67 -3.75 2.03 5.84
N LEU A 68 -4.11 3.32 5.89
CA LEU A 68 -3.47 4.36 6.70
C LEU A 68 -2.00 4.64 6.36
N LYS A 69 -1.55 4.25 5.17
CA LYS A 69 -0.21 4.58 4.65
C LYS A 69 -0.29 5.52 3.46
N HIS A 70 0.65 6.45 3.38
CA HIS A 70 0.68 7.48 2.36
C HIS A 70 1.04 6.91 0.98
N TRP A 71 2.18 6.25 0.87
CA TRP A 71 2.72 5.80 -0.41
C TRP A 71 1.84 4.79 -1.15
N PRO A 72 1.33 3.72 -0.52
CA PRO A 72 0.40 2.82 -1.19
C PRO A 72 -0.81 3.54 -1.75
N SER A 73 -1.33 4.52 -1.01
CA SER A 73 -2.46 5.34 -1.41
C SER A 73 -2.12 6.30 -2.55
N THR A 74 -0.89 6.84 -2.60
CA THR A 74 -0.40 7.68 -3.70
C THR A 74 -0.11 6.89 -4.98
N VAL A 75 0.41 5.66 -4.87
CA VAL A 75 0.66 4.77 -6.02
C VAL A 75 -0.67 4.28 -6.61
N PHE A 76 -1.58 3.84 -5.73
CA PHE A 76 -2.89 3.33 -6.10
C PHE A 76 -3.98 4.31 -5.63
N GLN A 77 -4.01 5.45 -6.29
CA GLN A 77 -4.88 6.60 -5.96
C GLN A 77 -6.36 6.26 -5.92
N ASN A 78 -6.79 5.33 -6.77
CA ASN A 78 -8.16 4.86 -6.82
C ASN A 78 -8.39 3.80 -5.73
N GLY A 79 -8.90 4.25 -4.59
CA GLY A 79 -9.30 3.40 -3.48
C GLY A 79 -10.37 2.38 -3.88
N HIS A 80 -10.32 1.21 -3.26
CA HIS A 80 -11.25 0.10 -3.45
C HIS A 80 -11.68 -0.53 -2.12
N THR A 81 -11.31 0.04 -0.97
CA THR A 81 -11.60 -0.53 0.34
C THR A 81 -12.17 0.53 1.26
N ILE A 82 -13.25 0.17 1.93
CA ILE A 82 -13.97 0.98 2.91
C ILE A 82 -13.88 0.26 4.25
N VAL A 83 -13.45 0.97 5.29
CA VAL A 83 -13.22 0.38 6.61
C VAL A 83 -13.81 1.25 7.71
N PRO A 84 -14.71 0.73 8.56
CA PRO A 84 -15.10 1.43 9.79
C PRO A 84 -13.89 1.59 10.72
N GLY A 85 -13.83 2.69 11.46
CA GLY A 85 -12.76 2.91 12.42
C GLY A 85 -13.07 3.99 13.43
N THR A 86 -12.16 4.19 14.38
CA THR A 86 -12.29 5.23 15.41
C THR A 86 -11.02 6.02 15.55
N VAL A 87 -11.14 7.34 15.69
CA VAL A 87 -10.02 8.20 16.10
C VAL A 87 -9.97 8.25 17.62
N ALA A 88 -8.81 7.96 18.19
CA ALA A 88 -8.62 7.83 19.62
C ALA A 88 -8.63 9.19 20.35
N PRO A 89 -9.09 9.24 21.61
CA PRO A 89 -8.91 10.40 22.47
C PRO A 89 -7.44 10.81 22.57
N GLY A 90 -7.21 12.12 22.68
CA GLY A 90 -5.87 12.71 22.76
C GLY A 90 -5.26 13.03 21.39
N ALA A 91 -5.79 12.49 20.28
CA ALA A 91 -5.34 12.86 18.95
C ALA A 91 -5.55 14.37 18.70
N LEU A 92 -4.56 15.00 18.05
CA LEU A 92 -4.67 16.39 17.61
C LEU A 92 -5.13 16.43 16.17
N LEU A 93 -6.07 17.34 15.88
CA LEU A 93 -6.59 17.63 14.56
C LEU A 93 -6.45 19.12 14.29
N TYR A 94 -6.26 19.50 13.04
CA TYR A 94 -5.98 20.88 12.65
C TYR A 94 -6.99 21.35 11.61
N HIS A 95 -7.35 22.64 11.66
CA HIS A 95 -8.23 23.24 10.66
C HIS A 95 -7.73 24.61 10.22
N GLY A 96 -7.58 24.81 8.91
CA GLY A 96 -7.21 26.10 8.31
C GLY A 96 -8.44 26.98 8.03
N SER A 97 -8.57 28.12 8.71
CA SER A 97 -9.69 29.05 8.51
C SER A 97 -9.54 29.86 7.23
N ILE A 98 -10.38 29.65 6.21
CA ILE A 98 -10.38 30.54 5.03
C ILE A 98 -10.75 31.96 5.48
N ARG A 99 -9.83 32.91 5.25
CA ARG A 99 -9.78 34.28 5.84
C ARG A 99 -11.00 35.20 5.63
N ASN A 100 -12.12 34.73 5.09
CA ASN A 100 -13.35 35.51 4.89
C ASN A 100 -14.61 34.94 5.57
N LEU A 101 -14.50 33.86 6.36
CA LEU A 101 -15.63 33.26 7.08
C LEU A 101 -15.32 33.29 8.60
N THR A 102 -15.94 34.27 9.26
CA THR A 102 -16.32 34.33 10.69
C THR A 102 -15.28 34.17 11.81
N GLY A 103 -14.00 33.90 11.54
CA GLY A 103 -12.95 33.88 12.59
C GLY A 103 -13.18 32.90 13.75
N SER A 104 -14.13 31.99 13.57
CA SER A 104 -14.58 30.93 14.47
C SER A 104 -14.42 29.57 13.79
N LEU A 105 -14.36 28.49 14.58
CA LEU A 105 -14.41 27.14 14.05
C LEU A 105 -15.74 26.94 13.28
N PRO A 106 -15.76 26.24 12.14
CA PRO A 106 -17.01 25.97 11.43
C PRO A 106 -18.02 25.23 12.31
N THR A 107 -19.28 25.68 12.29
CA THR A 107 -20.41 24.98 12.92
C THR A 107 -21.09 23.98 11.96
N GLU A 108 -20.60 23.92 10.73
CA GLU A 108 -21.06 23.05 9.65
C GLU A 108 -20.01 21.98 9.36
N PRO A 109 -20.38 20.87 8.68
CA PRO A 109 -19.42 19.84 8.31
C PRO A 109 -18.19 20.42 7.58
N SER A 110 -17.00 20.04 8.04
CA SER A 110 -15.74 20.56 7.51
C SER A 110 -14.60 19.55 7.63
N TRP A 111 -13.53 19.75 6.84
CA TRP A 111 -12.35 18.91 6.92
C TRP A 111 -11.42 19.37 8.06
N VAL A 112 -10.71 18.41 8.65
CA VAL A 112 -9.60 18.63 9.57
C VAL A 112 -8.46 17.69 9.20
N SER A 113 -7.21 18.11 9.37
CA SER A 113 -6.02 17.30 9.07
C SER A 113 -5.37 16.76 10.33
N PHE A 114 -4.58 15.69 10.21
CA PHE A 114 -3.75 15.19 11.33
C PHE A 114 -2.48 16.02 11.52
N ASP A 115 -2.04 16.74 10.48
CA ASP A 115 -0.83 17.54 10.52
C ASP A 115 -1.13 19.03 10.35
N PRO A 116 -0.46 19.91 11.13
CA PRO A 116 -0.66 21.35 11.02
C PRO A 116 -0.17 21.90 9.68
N GLU A 117 0.82 21.28 9.05
CA GLU A 117 1.37 21.66 7.73
C GLU A 117 0.26 21.69 6.68
N HIS A 118 -0.57 20.65 6.64
CA HIS A 118 -1.71 20.53 5.75
C HIS A 118 -2.68 21.70 5.96
N SER A 119 -3.15 21.90 7.19
CA SER A 119 -4.05 23.01 7.52
C SER A 119 -3.46 24.39 7.21
N TYR A 120 -2.16 24.55 7.44
CA TYR A 120 -1.44 25.79 7.22
C TYR A 120 -1.31 26.15 5.72
N LEU A 121 -1.26 25.15 4.83
CA LEU A 121 -1.28 25.37 3.38
C LEU A 121 -2.53 26.13 2.94
N PHE A 122 -3.67 25.87 3.58
CA PHE A 122 -4.94 26.52 3.29
C PHE A 122 -5.11 27.86 4.01
N SER A 123 -4.58 28.00 5.23
CA SER A 123 -4.63 29.26 5.97
C SER A 123 -3.55 29.40 7.03
N SER A 124 -3.07 30.64 7.22
CA SER A 124 -2.22 30.99 8.36
C SER A 124 -2.96 31.05 9.69
N ARG A 125 -4.30 31.11 9.69
CA ARG A 125 -5.08 31.00 10.92
C ARG A 125 -5.47 29.53 11.11
N VAL A 126 -4.82 28.87 12.06
CA VAL A 126 -4.97 27.43 12.31
C VAL A 126 -5.61 27.20 13.67
N TYR A 127 -6.67 26.40 13.69
CA TYR A 127 -7.25 25.84 14.91
C TYR A 127 -6.57 24.50 15.20
N THR A 128 -6.26 24.26 16.47
CA THR A 128 -5.87 22.94 16.97
C THR A 128 -7.01 22.41 17.83
N LEU A 129 -7.49 21.24 17.45
CA LEU A 129 -8.56 20.50 18.10
C LEU A 129 -7.93 19.29 18.79
N GLN A 130 -8.38 18.97 20.00
CA GLN A 130 -8.06 17.71 20.65
C GLN A 130 -9.30 16.81 20.66
N VAL A 131 -9.12 15.55 20.27
CA VAL A 131 -10.17 14.54 20.34
C VAL A 131 -10.39 14.16 21.81
N MET A 132 -11.61 14.33 22.32
CA MET A 132 -11.92 14.14 23.74
C MET A 132 -12.52 12.77 24.05
N ARG A 133 -13.11 12.13 23.04
CA ARG A 133 -13.70 10.78 23.09
C ARG A 133 -13.49 10.10 21.74
N PRO A 134 -13.61 8.76 21.62
CA PRO A 134 -13.52 8.10 20.32
C PRO A 134 -14.52 8.71 19.32
N ILE A 135 -14.02 9.07 18.14
CA ILE A 135 -14.84 9.59 17.03
C ILE A 135 -15.06 8.46 16.03
N LYS A 136 -16.31 8.09 15.76
CA LYS A 136 -16.63 7.05 14.77
C LYS A 136 -16.43 7.59 13.35
N VAL A 137 -15.53 6.97 12.60
CA VAL A 137 -15.22 7.36 11.22
C VAL A 137 -15.41 6.19 10.24
N LEU A 138 -15.69 6.53 8.98
CA LEU A 138 -15.60 5.59 7.87
C LEU A 138 -14.41 5.99 6.98
N TYR A 139 -13.46 5.08 6.78
CA TYR A 139 -12.25 5.32 5.99
C TYR A 139 -12.43 4.87 4.54
N PHE A 140 -12.09 5.75 3.59
CA PHE A 140 -11.94 5.44 2.17
C PHE A 140 -10.43 5.40 1.83
N ASP A 141 -9.91 4.25 1.41
CA ASP A 141 -8.50 4.12 1.03
C ASP A 141 -8.14 4.85 -0.27
N GLY A 142 -6.85 4.79 -0.65
CA GLY A 142 -6.33 5.54 -1.78
C GLY A 142 -6.26 7.05 -1.52
N SER A 143 -6.00 7.82 -2.57
CA SER A 143 -6.03 9.28 -2.54
C SER A 143 -7.47 9.82 -2.65
N SER A 144 -8.35 9.35 -1.77
CA SER A 144 -9.80 9.58 -1.82
C SER A 144 -10.25 11.03 -1.50
N ALA A 145 -9.34 11.89 -1.04
CA ALA A 145 -9.55 13.34 -0.95
C ALA A 145 -9.05 14.10 -2.18
N SER A 146 -8.25 13.48 -3.06
CA SER A 146 -7.90 14.08 -4.35
C SER A 146 -9.14 14.09 -5.24
N ASN A 147 -9.87 15.20 -5.28
CA ASN A 147 -11.14 15.38 -6.00
C ASN A 147 -10.98 15.34 -7.54
N MET A 148 -10.58 14.18 -8.09
CA MET A 148 -10.20 13.98 -9.49
C MET A 148 -11.20 13.07 -10.26
N PRO A 149 -11.40 13.31 -11.57
CA PRO A 149 -12.16 12.45 -12.50
C PRO A 149 -11.81 10.97 -12.58
N ILE A 150 -10.62 10.60 -12.10
CA ILE A 150 -9.92 9.40 -12.55
C ILE A 150 -10.25 8.15 -11.74
N GLY A 151 -11.07 8.29 -10.70
CA GLY A 151 -11.55 7.19 -9.86
C GLY A 151 -11.31 7.33 -8.37
N THR A 152 -10.61 8.39 -7.95
CA THR A 152 -10.24 8.63 -6.54
C THR A 152 -11.44 8.74 -5.60
N ILE A 153 -12.57 9.25 -6.10
CA ILE A 153 -13.81 9.39 -5.32
C ILE A 153 -14.87 8.32 -5.62
N ASP A 154 -14.56 7.28 -6.41
CA ASP A 154 -15.56 6.31 -6.87
C ASP A 154 -16.30 5.63 -5.71
N THR A 155 -15.56 5.24 -4.68
CA THR A 155 -16.12 4.56 -3.49
C THR A 155 -17.10 5.45 -2.72
N GLN A 156 -16.87 6.77 -2.69
CA GLN A 156 -17.78 7.74 -2.07
C GLN A 156 -19.06 7.92 -2.90
N GLU A 157 -18.94 8.04 -4.22
CA GLU A 157 -20.11 8.20 -5.11
C GLU A 157 -20.95 6.92 -5.15
N ILE A 158 -20.32 5.74 -5.20
CA ILE A 158 -21.02 4.44 -5.11
C ILE A 158 -21.76 4.33 -3.77
N LEU A 159 -21.15 4.73 -2.65
CA LEU A 159 -21.79 4.69 -1.34
C LEU A 159 -23.06 5.55 -1.31
N LEU A 160 -22.94 6.82 -1.74
CA LEU A 160 -24.02 7.79 -1.68
C LEU A 160 -25.14 7.50 -2.69
N HIS A 161 -24.80 7.19 -3.94
CA HIS A 161 -25.73 7.19 -5.06
C HIS A 161 -25.92 5.83 -5.73
N GLY A 162 -25.00 4.88 -5.52
CA GLY A 162 -24.98 3.61 -6.26
C GLY A 162 -24.49 3.74 -7.71
N GLU A 163 -24.13 4.95 -8.15
CA GLU A 163 -23.60 5.23 -9.48
C GLU A 163 -22.65 6.44 -9.44
N LEU A 164 -21.86 6.62 -10.50
CA LEU A 164 -20.97 7.78 -10.63
C LEU A 164 -21.71 8.97 -11.24
N ARG A 165 -21.91 10.05 -10.46
CA ARG A 165 -22.45 11.31 -10.99
C ARG A 165 -21.40 12.04 -11.82
N ARG A 166 -21.79 12.56 -13.00
CA ARG A 166 -20.89 13.29 -13.90
C ARG A 166 -20.64 14.72 -13.41
N GLY A 167 -19.37 15.10 -13.24
CA GLY A 167 -18.96 16.50 -13.00
C GLY A 167 -19.08 17.01 -11.57
N ASP A 168 -19.60 16.19 -10.64
CA ASP A 168 -19.75 16.54 -9.22
C ASP A 168 -18.46 16.33 -8.40
N TRP A 169 -17.36 15.87 -9.02
CA TRP A 169 -16.10 15.59 -8.30
C TRP A 169 -15.54 16.81 -7.55
N VAL A 170 -15.78 18.04 -8.03
CA VAL A 170 -15.30 19.29 -7.41
C VAL A 170 -16.16 19.79 -6.24
N ARG A 171 -17.32 19.19 -5.96
CA ARG A 171 -18.31 19.69 -5.00
C ARG A 171 -18.15 19.06 -3.62
N GLU A 172 -16.93 19.09 -3.08
CA GLU A 172 -16.61 18.49 -1.79
C GLU A 172 -17.52 19.00 -0.66
N SER A 173 -17.79 20.30 -0.59
CA SER A 173 -18.68 20.90 0.42
C SER A 173 -20.12 20.37 0.39
N ILE A 174 -20.54 19.75 -0.73
CA ILE A 174 -21.85 19.10 -0.82
C ILE A 174 -21.72 17.63 -0.46
N ARG A 175 -20.68 16.95 -0.97
CA ARG A 175 -20.41 15.56 -0.65
C ARG A 175 -20.26 15.32 0.86
N ILE A 176 -19.54 16.18 1.56
CA ILE A 176 -19.41 16.07 3.03
C ILE A 176 -20.77 16.14 3.73
N ARG A 177 -21.68 17.01 3.28
CA ARG A 177 -23.02 17.13 3.85
C ARG A 177 -23.90 15.93 3.52
N GLU A 178 -23.85 15.44 2.29
CA GLU A 178 -24.57 14.22 1.87
C GLU A 178 -24.06 13.00 2.65
N LEU A 179 -22.74 12.86 2.81
CA LEU A 179 -22.13 11.81 3.63
C LEU A 179 -22.59 11.91 5.08
N CYS A 180 -22.45 13.09 5.71
CA CYS A 180 -22.85 13.28 7.11
C CYS A 180 -24.34 13.02 7.35
N GLU A 181 -25.21 13.42 6.43
CA GLU A 181 -26.64 13.11 6.54
C GLU A 181 -26.89 11.60 6.40
N TRP A 182 -26.23 10.92 5.46
CA TRP A 182 -26.31 9.47 5.29
C TRP A 182 -25.75 8.72 6.51
N GLY A 183 -24.63 9.16 7.07
CA GLY A 183 -23.94 8.51 8.18
C GLY A 183 -24.63 8.65 9.53
N LYS A 184 -25.54 9.61 9.66
CA LYS A 184 -26.23 9.94 10.90
C LYS A 184 -27.00 8.77 11.50
N GLU A 185 -27.63 7.93 10.66
CA GLU A 185 -28.38 6.74 11.14
C GLU A 185 -27.48 5.69 11.81
N PHE A 186 -26.17 5.71 11.53
CA PHE A 186 -25.17 4.78 12.08
C PHE A 186 -24.30 5.41 13.18
N GLY A 187 -24.55 6.67 13.51
CA GLY A 187 -23.71 7.46 14.42
C GLY A 187 -22.29 7.66 13.88
N LEU A 188 -22.11 7.76 12.55
CA LEU A 188 -20.84 8.22 11.99
C LEU A 188 -20.67 9.72 12.24
N GLU A 189 -19.46 10.11 12.62
CA GLU A 189 -19.11 11.48 13.00
C GLU A 189 -18.10 12.10 12.03
N GLY A 190 -17.49 11.27 11.18
CA GLY A 190 -16.69 11.75 10.07
C GLY A 190 -16.22 10.68 9.09
N TYR A 191 -15.47 11.13 8.09
CA TYR A 191 -14.97 10.29 7.00
C TYR A 191 -13.49 10.54 6.80
N LEU A 192 -12.68 9.51 7.08
CA LEU A 192 -11.24 9.55 6.91
C LEU A 192 -10.89 9.32 5.44
N ARG A 193 -9.91 10.07 4.94
CA ARG A 193 -9.42 9.98 3.56
C ARG A 193 -8.05 10.64 3.44
N MET A 194 -7.43 10.50 2.27
CA MET A 194 -6.08 11.04 2.01
C MET A 194 -6.06 11.84 0.70
N GLU A 195 -5.41 13.00 0.70
CA GLU A 195 -5.01 13.70 -0.53
C GLU A 195 -3.50 13.45 -0.75
N TYR A 196 -2.68 14.39 -0.33
CA TYR A 196 -1.23 14.27 -0.13
C TYR A 196 -0.88 14.06 1.35
N ASP A 197 -1.86 14.22 2.24
CA ASP A 197 -1.81 13.97 3.68
C ASP A 197 -3.22 13.53 4.13
N PHE A 198 -3.33 12.95 5.33
CA PHE A 198 -4.60 12.42 5.83
C PHE A 198 -5.47 13.51 6.47
N GLU A 199 -6.76 13.40 6.19
CA GLU A 199 -7.77 14.30 6.72
C GLU A 199 -9.07 13.57 7.05
N ILE A 200 -9.88 14.19 7.90
CA ILE A 200 -11.21 13.75 8.26
C ILE A 200 -12.18 14.83 7.83
N MET A 201 -13.17 14.45 7.03
CA MET A 201 -14.40 15.22 6.89
C MET A 201 -15.26 15.02 8.14
N LEU A 202 -15.21 15.94 9.10
CA LEU A 202 -16.02 15.90 10.32
C LEU A 202 -17.42 16.47 10.06
N CYS A 203 -18.43 15.80 10.63
CA CYS A 203 -19.82 16.24 10.51
C CYS A 203 -20.18 17.38 11.44
N ASP A 204 -19.55 17.44 12.62
CA ASP A 204 -19.60 18.57 13.53
C ASP A 204 -18.22 18.72 14.18
N PRO A 205 -17.41 19.71 13.76
CA PRO A 205 -16.08 19.96 14.32
C PRO A 205 -16.07 20.34 15.82
N SER A 206 -17.23 20.57 16.42
CA SER A 206 -17.41 20.88 17.85
C SER A 206 -17.89 19.67 18.66
N ALA A 207 -18.27 18.57 18.01
CA ALA A 207 -18.78 17.37 18.67
C ALA A 207 -17.67 16.33 18.86
N GLY A 208 -17.31 16.06 20.12
CA GLY A 208 -16.28 15.08 20.46
C GLY A 208 -14.84 15.61 20.41
N THR A 209 -14.68 16.89 20.08
CA THR A 209 -13.42 17.64 20.02
C THR A 209 -13.49 18.90 20.88
N GLU A 210 -12.33 19.39 21.32
CA GLU A 210 -12.19 20.67 22.01
C GLU A 210 -11.13 21.52 21.32
N VAL A 211 -11.40 22.81 21.12
CA VAL A 211 -10.39 23.76 20.61
C VAL A 211 -9.38 24.04 21.71
N VAL A 212 -8.18 23.48 21.59
CA VAL A 212 -7.09 23.70 22.54
C VAL A 212 -6.21 24.89 22.15
N SER A 213 -6.24 25.31 20.88
CA SER A 213 -5.49 26.48 20.42
C SER A 213 -6.10 27.11 19.16
N THR A 214 -5.93 28.42 19.02
CA THR A 214 -6.22 29.18 17.79
C THR A 214 -5.07 30.15 17.57
N LEU A 215 -4.28 29.92 16.52
CA LEU A 215 -3.09 30.71 16.24
C LEU A 215 -3.18 31.37 14.87
N ASP A 216 -2.85 32.67 14.83
CA ASP A 216 -2.51 33.37 13.59
C ASP A 216 -1.01 33.19 13.34
N LEU A 217 -0.67 32.12 12.62
CA LEU A 217 0.69 31.75 12.27
C LEU A 217 1.30 32.76 11.29
N MET A 218 2.63 32.87 11.33
CA MET A 218 3.38 33.69 10.39
C MET A 218 3.11 33.23 8.96
N PRO A 219 2.64 34.10 8.06
CA PRO A 219 2.21 33.67 6.76
C PRO A 219 3.39 33.46 5.80
N ALA A 220 3.19 32.65 4.76
CA ALA A 220 4.16 32.49 3.69
C ALA A 220 3.95 33.52 2.58
N TYR A 221 5.04 34.05 2.02
CA TYR A 221 4.95 34.89 0.82
C TYR A 221 4.83 34.00 -0.41
N ARG A 222 4.00 34.43 -1.37
CA ARG A 222 3.73 33.63 -2.56
C ARG A 222 4.92 33.66 -3.51
N VAL A 223 5.40 32.48 -3.88
CA VAL A 223 6.29 32.25 -5.02
C VAL A 223 5.48 31.53 -6.08
N GLU A 224 5.53 31.95 -7.35
CA GLU A 224 4.92 31.17 -8.41
C GLU A 224 5.62 29.80 -8.48
N PRO A 225 4.91 28.67 -8.31
CA PRO A 225 5.54 27.37 -8.32
C PRO A 225 6.11 27.10 -9.72
N ARG A 226 7.44 27.00 -9.80
CA ARG A 226 8.12 26.35 -10.92
C ARG A 226 7.96 24.83 -10.75
N PRO A 227 7.73 24.07 -11.84
CA PRO A 227 7.72 22.62 -11.74
C PRO A 227 9.02 22.13 -11.07
N PRO A 228 8.96 21.08 -10.23
CA PRO A 228 10.13 20.60 -9.50
C PRO A 228 11.30 20.33 -10.45
N ARG A 229 12.46 20.94 -10.17
CA ARG A 229 13.71 20.61 -10.86
C ARG A 229 14.11 19.23 -10.39
N ARG A 230 13.93 18.25 -11.27
CA ARG A 230 14.36 16.87 -11.05
C ARG A 230 15.86 16.82 -11.25
N SER A 231 16.58 16.33 -10.25
CA SER A 231 17.94 15.83 -10.47
C SER A 231 17.83 14.65 -11.45
N PRO A 232 18.50 14.68 -12.62
CA PRO A 232 18.56 13.50 -13.47
C PRO A 232 19.15 12.35 -12.65
N PRO A 233 18.66 11.11 -12.79
CA PRO A 233 19.32 9.97 -12.18
C PRO A 233 20.79 9.95 -12.62
N SER A 234 21.70 10.19 -11.68
CA SER A 234 23.13 10.18 -11.93
C SER A 234 23.58 8.73 -12.07
N GLY A 235 23.80 8.28 -13.30
CA GLY A 235 24.60 7.10 -13.60
C GLY A 235 23.88 6.00 -14.36
N LYS A 236 24.26 5.88 -15.64
CA LYS A 236 24.01 4.79 -16.60
C LYS A 236 22.54 4.43 -16.83
N LYS A 237 22.16 4.39 -18.13
CA LYS A 237 21.03 3.57 -18.57
C LYS A 237 21.30 2.14 -18.09
N GLN A 238 20.78 1.74 -16.94
CA GLN A 238 20.41 0.36 -16.73
C GLN A 238 19.36 0.11 -17.80
N SER A 239 19.74 -0.68 -18.81
CA SER A 239 18.80 -1.29 -19.70
C SER A 239 17.75 -1.97 -18.84
N ASP A 240 16.53 -1.45 -18.91
CA ASP A 240 15.35 -2.14 -18.46
C ASP A 240 15.30 -3.52 -19.14
N PRO A 241 15.51 -4.64 -18.43
CA PRO A 241 15.47 -5.97 -19.04
C PRO A 241 14.06 -6.31 -19.54
N PHE A 242 13.02 -5.57 -19.10
CA PHE A 242 11.62 -5.83 -19.43
C PHE A 242 11.17 -5.22 -20.77
N ARG A 243 12.07 -4.60 -21.54
CA ARG A 243 11.73 -4.00 -22.85
C ARG A 243 12.22 -4.77 -24.07
N GLN A 244 12.99 -5.86 -23.90
CA GLN A 244 13.54 -6.64 -25.01
C GLN A 244 12.91 -8.03 -25.11
N ALA A 245 11.60 -8.08 -25.37
CA ALA A 245 10.96 -9.32 -25.80
C ALA A 245 9.81 -9.09 -26.79
N THR A 246 9.93 -8.13 -27.72
CA THR A 246 9.21 -8.13 -29.01
C THR A 246 9.87 -7.16 -29.98
N SER A 247 10.95 -7.57 -30.64
CA SER A 247 11.40 -6.86 -31.85
C SER A 247 11.98 -7.83 -32.87
N HIS A 248 11.09 -8.58 -33.52
CA HIS A 248 11.35 -9.08 -34.86
C HIS A 248 10.14 -8.79 -35.74
N ASP A 249 10.43 -8.09 -36.84
CA ASP A 249 9.56 -7.70 -37.96
C ASP A 249 8.36 -6.78 -37.71
N ALA A 250 8.63 -5.47 -37.77
CA ALA A 250 7.64 -4.46 -38.14
C ALA A 250 8.21 -3.49 -39.18
N SER A 251 8.74 -4.02 -40.27
CA SER A 251 9.01 -3.26 -41.50
C SER A 251 8.22 -3.87 -42.65
N ASN A 252 6.90 -3.63 -42.64
CA ASN A 252 5.97 -3.54 -43.78
C ASN A 252 4.54 -3.87 -43.33
N ILE A 253 3.79 -2.87 -42.84
CA ILE A 253 2.31 -2.91 -42.86
C ILE A 253 1.80 -1.53 -43.31
N PRO A 254 0.88 -1.45 -44.29
CA PRO A 254 0.49 -0.19 -44.92
C PRO A 254 -0.29 0.72 -43.98
N GLN A 255 -0.04 2.02 -44.08
CA GLN A 255 -0.92 3.06 -43.57
C GLN A 255 -2.28 2.95 -44.29
N ASN A 256 -3.22 2.18 -43.74
CA ASN A 256 -4.68 2.36 -43.87
C ASN A 256 -5.41 1.17 -43.24
N ALA A 257 -5.72 1.30 -41.95
CA ALA A 257 -6.85 0.64 -41.30
C ALA A 257 -7.00 1.25 -39.89
N SER A 258 -7.51 2.47 -39.83
CA SER A 258 -8.14 2.99 -38.62
C SER A 258 -9.38 2.15 -38.35
N ALA A 259 -9.23 1.11 -37.52
CA ALA A 259 -10.36 0.40 -36.94
C ALA A 259 -10.99 1.34 -35.90
N GLU A 260 -12.18 1.82 -36.24
CA GLU A 260 -13.09 2.53 -35.35
C GLU A 260 -13.29 1.71 -34.07
N VAL A 261 -12.69 2.18 -32.98
CA VAL A 261 -13.16 1.86 -31.64
C VAL A 261 -14.46 2.64 -31.48
N ASP A 262 -15.57 1.93 -31.40
CA ASP A 262 -16.89 2.47 -31.08
C ASP A 262 -16.81 3.33 -29.81
N GLN A 263 -16.63 4.64 -30.03
CA GLN A 263 -16.84 5.68 -29.06
C GLN A 263 -18.35 5.77 -28.81
N ALA A 264 -18.85 4.93 -27.91
CA ALA A 264 -20.12 5.18 -27.26
C ALA A 264 -20.00 6.47 -26.43
N SER A 265 -20.37 7.58 -27.07
CA SER A 265 -20.58 8.95 -26.57
C SER A 265 -20.18 9.25 -25.12
N ALA A 266 -18.88 9.35 -24.87
CA ALA A 266 -18.37 10.21 -23.81
C ALA A 266 -18.55 11.67 -24.27
N SER A 267 -19.73 12.23 -24.07
CA SER A 267 -19.93 13.68 -24.22
C SER A 267 -18.92 14.40 -23.33
N GLN A 268 -18.14 15.31 -23.92
CA GLN A 268 -17.16 16.11 -23.19
C GLN A 268 -17.83 16.76 -21.97
N PRO A 269 -17.21 16.72 -20.78
CA PRO A 269 -17.76 17.38 -19.61
C PRO A 269 -17.94 18.88 -19.90
N ASN A 270 -19.04 19.45 -19.41
CA ASN A 270 -19.40 20.85 -19.62
C ASN A 270 -18.22 21.75 -19.17
N PRO A 271 -17.65 22.60 -20.05
CA PRO A 271 -16.49 23.44 -19.73
C PRO A 271 -16.70 24.37 -18.52
N SER A 272 -17.97 24.66 -18.20
CA SER A 272 -18.37 25.51 -17.07
C SER A 272 -18.28 24.83 -15.68
N LEU A 273 -18.09 23.50 -15.62
CA LEU A 273 -17.85 22.74 -14.38
C LEU A 273 -16.37 22.37 -14.18
N MET A 274 -15.49 22.75 -15.11
CA MET A 274 -14.06 22.47 -14.98
C MET A 274 -13.40 23.52 -14.07
N PRO A 275 -12.75 23.13 -12.96
CA PRO A 275 -11.85 24.05 -12.28
C PRO A 275 -10.72 24.44 -13.26
N PRO A 276 -10.11 25.63 -13.13
CA PRO A 276 -8.94 25.98 -13.92
C PRO A 276 -7.91 24.84 -13.84
N LYS A 277 -7.10 24.63 -14.90
CA LYS A 277 -6.08 23.56 -15.01
C LYS A 277 -5.13 23.47 -13.79
N ARG A 278 -5.09 24.50 -12.94
CA ARG A 278 -4.45 24.55 -11.62
C ARG A 278 -5.44 25.16 -10.63
N TRP A 279 -5.31 24.80 -9.34
CA TRP A 279 -6.06 25.41 -8.23
C TRP A 279 -6.29 26.92 -8.42
N PRO A 280 -7.50 27.45 -8.16
CA PRO A 280 -7.86 28.82 -8.48
C PRO A 280 -6.82 29.81 -7.95
N ARG A 281 -6.15 30.49 -8.89
CA ARG A 281 -5.24 31.61 -8.63
C ARG A 281 -6.04 32.84 -8.20
N THR A 282 -6.79 32.78 -7.11
CA THR A 282 -7.19 34.03 -6.45
C THR A 282 -5.89 34.71 -6.04
N ARG A 283 -5.60 35.87 -6.65
CA ARG A 283 -4.52 36.77 -6.22
C ARG A 283 -4.92 37.33 -4.87
N LEU A 284 -4.94 36.49 -3.84
CA LEU A 284 -4.95 36.98 -2.47
C LEU A 284 -3.64 37.77 -2.33
N PRO A 285 -3.71 39.02 -1.85
CA PRO A 285 -2.53 39.84 -1.65
C PRO A 285 -1.52 39.07 -0.80
N SER A 286 -0.23 39.24 -1.11
CA SER A 286 0.83 38.68 -0.27
C SER A 286 0.58 39.12 1.16
N PRO A 287 0.46 38.18 2.09
CA PRO A 287 0.06 38.49 3.45
C PRO A 287 1.14 39.39 4.10
N ILE A 288 0.70 40.49 4.71
CA ILE A 288 1.60 41.47 5.34
C ILE A 288 2.01 40.91 6.71
N PRO A 289 3.31 40.74 6.98
CA PRO A 289 3.76 40.27 8.28
C PRO A 289 3.42 41.29 9.39
N PRO A 290 3.35 40.86 10.67
CA PRO A 290 3.19 41.78 11.80
C PRO A 290 4.27 42.87 11.77
N LYS A 291 3.93 44.11 12.17
CA LYS A 291 4.84 45.27 12.08
C LYS A 291 6.19 45.09 12.79
N ALA A 292 6.22 44.28 13.85
CA ALA A 292 7.43 43.99 14.62
C ALA A 292 8.25 42.82 14.06
N TRP A 293 7.78 42.15 13.00
CA TRP A 293 8.52 41.05 12.38
C TRP A 293 9.76 41.58 11.65
N VAL A 294 10.92 41.02 12.01
CA VAL A 294 12.21 41.35 11.39
C VAL A 294 12.70 40.12 10.64
N GLY A 295 12.88 40.25 9.32
CA GLY A 295 13.40 39.19 8.46
C GLY A 295 12.49 38.78 7.30
N SER A 296 12.98 37.90 6.42
CA SER A 296 12.22 37.35 5.31
C SER A 296 11.17 36.34 5.78
N LEU A 297 10.00 36.34 5.15
CA LEU A 297 9.02 35.27 5.34
C LEU A 297 9.45 34.00 4.61
N ARG A 298 8.89 32.85 5.00
CA ARG A 298 9.07 31.59 4.26
C ARG A 298 8.33 31.67 2.90
N PRO A 299 8.91 31.14 1.81
CA PRO A 299 8.21 31.05 0.53
C PRO A 299 7.15 29.95 0.54
N SER A 300 6.08 30.11 -0.24
CA SER A 300 5.01 29.11 -0.36
C SER A 300 5.46 27.74 -0.88
N THR A 301 6.58 27.67 -1.60
CA THR A 301 7.14 26.39 -2.06
C THR A 301 7.77 25.57 -0.92
N MET A 302 8.33 26.24 0.10
CA MET A 302 8.79 25.58 1.32
C MET A 302 7.61 25.05 2.13
N VAL A 303 6.48 25.78 2.16
CA VAL A 303 5.25 25.28 2.78
C VAL A 303 4.74 24.02 2.07
N ALA A 304 4.74 24.02 0.74
CA ALA A 304 4.33 22.86 -0.04
C ALA A 304 5.30 21.67 0.17
N PHE A 305 6.60 21.92 0.33
CA PHE A 305 7.56 20.90 0.75
C PHE A 305 7.21 20.32 2.13
N ASP A 306 6.95 21.17 3.14
CA ASP A 306 6.63 20.75 4.51
C ASP A 306 5.38 19.84 4.53
N VAL A 307 4.37 20.17 3.71
CA VAL A 307 3.15 19.37 3.55
C VAL A 307 3.42 18.00 2.91
N ILE A 308 4.22 17.96 1.84
CA ILE A 308 4.64 16.69 1.23
C ILE A 308 5.40 15.86 2.26
N GLN A 309 6.30 16.48 3.01
CA GLN A 309 7.06 15.81 4.07
C GLN A 309 6.13 15.25 5.16
N ALA A 310 5.10 16.00 5.57
CA ALA A 310 4.13 15.53 6.56
C ALA A 310 3.40 14.27 6.10
N GLY A 311 2.89 14.27 4.86
CA GLY A 311 2.27 13.08 4.27
C GLY A 311 3.17 11.84 4.29
N ASN A 312 4.45 12.01 3.93
CA ASN A 312 5.45 10.94 3.93
C ASN A 312 5.77 10.37 5.34
N TRP A 313 5.42 11.07 6.43
CA TRP A 313 5.58 10.51 7.78
C TRP A 313 4.63 9.33 8.04
N HIS A 314 3.51 9.27 7.32
CA HIS A 314 2.45 8.28 7.54
C HIS A 314 2.71 6.91 6.89
N ASP A 315 3.86 6.70 6.24
CA ASP A 315 4.30 5.34 5.83
C ASP A 315 4.92 4.54 6.96
N LEU A 316 5.40 5.24 7.99
CA LEU A 316 5.72 4.69 9.29
C LEU A 316 4.40 4.60 10.10
N PRO A 317 4.33 3.86 11.21
CA PRO A 317 3.05 3.57 11.89
C PRO A 317 2.31 4.80 12.47
N GLY A 318 2.64 6.04 12.09
CA GLY A 318 2.07 7.31 12.56
C GLY A 318 0.58 7.24 12.84
N LEU A 319 -0.27 7.17 11.80
CA LEU A 319 -1.72 7.19 12.00
C LEU A 319 -2.29 5.95 12.66
N THR A 320 -1.64 4.80 12.53
CA THR A 320 -2.10 3.56 13.20
C THR A 320 -2.03 3.65 14.73
N THR A 321 -1.32 4.65 15.29
CA THR A 321 -1.30 4.91 16.73
C THR A 321 -2.53 5.67 17.25
N VAL A 322 -3.24 6.40 16.38
CA VAL A 322 -4.37 7.24 16.75
C VAL A 322 -5.67 6.86 16.03
N VAL A 323 -5.61 6.14 14.92
CA VAL A 323 -6.76 5.61 14.18
C VAL A 323 -6.79 4.09 14.31
N ASN A 324 -7.89 3.57 14.84
CA ASN A 324 -8.13 2.14 14.97
C ASN A 324 -9.15 1.70 13.93
N LEU A 325 -8.72 0.91 12.93
CA LEU A 325 -9.60 0.34 11.92
C LEU A 325 -10.16 -1.03 12.32
N ASP A 326 -11.44 -1.27 12.01
CA ASP A 326 -12.09 -2.57 12.20
C ASP A 326 -11.97 -3.43 10.94
N TYR A 327 -10.85 -4.15 10.84
CA TYR A 327 -10.59 -5.08 9.73
C TYR A 327 -11.59 -6.24 9.66
N THR A 328 -12.35 -6.55 10.71
CA THR A 328 -13.38 -7.61 10.63
C THR A 328 -14.64 -7.18 9.88
N ARG A 329 -14.71 -5.89 9.55
CA ARG A 329 -15.84 -5.20 8.93
C ARG A 329 -15.46 -4.47 7.64
N LEU A 330 -14.26 -4.70 7.12
CA LEU A 330 -13.85 -4.07 5.86
C LEU A 330 -14.70 -4.57 4.70
N ILE A 331 -15.06 -3.65 3.80
CA ILE A 331 -15.69 -3.94 2.53
C ILE A 331 -14.70 -3.55 1.44
N THR A 332 -14.41 -4.47 0.51
CA THR A 332 -13.47 -4.20 -0.58
C THR A 332 -14.07 -4.57 -1.91
N PHE A 333 -13.97 -3.66 -2.87
CA PHE A 333 -14.33 -3.84 -4.27
C PHE A 333 -13.37 -4.80 -5.00
N PHE A 334 -12.31 -5.29 -4.33
CA PHE A 334 -11.51 -6.41 -4.80
C PHE A 334 -12.12 -7.79 -4.48
N ASP A 335 -13.26 -7.85 -3.78
CA ASP A 335 -13.99 -9.09 -3.57
C ASP A 335 -14.38 -9.73 -4.92
N PRO A 336 -14.02 -11.01 -5.19
CA PRO A 336 -14.34 -11.70 -6.44
C PRO A 336 -15.83 -11.76 -6.78
N LYS A 337 -16.73 -11.54 -5.82
CA LYS A 337 -18.18 -11.49 -6.08
C LYS A 337 -18.57 -10.37 -7.05
N TYR A 338 -17.77 -9.30 -7.15
CA TYR A 338 -17.97 -8.22 -8.10
C TYR A 338 -17.40 -8.60 -9.47
N THR A 339 -18.14 -9.45 -10.18
CA THR A 339 -17.72 -10.06 -11.44
C THR A 339 -17.47 -9.02 -12.54
N SER A 340 -18.19 -7.90 -12.53
CA SER A 340 -17.96 -6.82 -13.51
C SER A 340 -16.59 -6.17 -13.30
N LEU A 341 -16.19 -5.98 -12.04
CA LEU A 341 -14.88 -5.45 -11.68
C LEU A 341 -13.76 -6.43 -12.01
N VAL A 342 -13.96 -7.73 -11.75
CA VAL A 342 -12.99 -8.78 -12.16
C VAL A 342 -12.80 -8.76 -13.69
N LYS A 343 -13.88 -8.64 -14.47
CA LYS A 343 -13.81 -8.55 -15.94
C LYS A 343 -13.10 -7.28 -16.41
N ALA A 344 -13.44 -6.13 -15.82
CA ALA A 344 -12.87 -4.83 -16.21
C ALA A 344 -11.35 -4.75 -15.97
N ARG A 345 -10.85 -5.39 -14.91
CA ARG A 345 -9.42 -5.38 -14.54
C ARG A 345 -8.53 -6.14 -15.53
N ARG A 346 -9.06 -7.11 -16.29
CA ARG A 346 -8.25 -7.97 -17.19
C ARG A 346 -7.50 -7.21 -18.28
N THR A 347 -7.99 -6.03 -18.65
CA THR A 347 -7.41 -5.19 -19.71
C THR A 347 -6.77 -3.92 -19.16
N GLN A 348 -6.62 -3.81 -17.84
CA GLN A 348 -6.18 -2.61 -17.14
C GLN A 348 -4.93 -2.89 -16.30
N THR A 349 -4.12 -1.86 -16.09
CA THR A 349 -3.06 -1.89 -15.08
C THR A 349 -3.64 -1.47 -13.73
N ARG A 350 -3.04 -1.94 -12.64
CA ARG A 350 -3.58 -1.72 -11.29
C ARG A 350 -3.80 -0.24 -10.93
N SER A 351 -2.91 0.65 -11.36
CA SER A 351 -3.04 2.10 -11.16
C SER A 351 -4.26 2.74 -11.85
N SER A 352 -4.86 2.04 -12.83
CA SER A 352 -6.04 2.48 -13.58
C SER A 352 -7.34 1.77 -13.18
N PHE A 353 -7.29 0.87 -12.20
CA PHE A 353 -8.48 0.19 -11.70
C PHE A 353 -9.47 1.20 -11.13
N ARG A 354 -10.76 0.99 -11.40
CA ARG A 354 -11.84 1.85 -10.91
C ARG A 354 -12.93 1.03 -10.25
N ALA A 355 -13.30 1.39 -9.03
CA ALA A 355 -14.51 0.87 -8.40
C ALA A 355 -15.76 1.26 -9.22
N GLY A 356 -15.72 2.38 -9.95
CA GLY A 356 -16.78 2.84 -10.83
C GLY A 356 -17.14 1.94 -12.02
N ASN A 357 -16.33 0.92 -12.34
CA ASN A 357 -16.66 -0.09 -13.36
C ASN A 357 -17.68 -1.13 -12.86
N ILE A 358 -18.18 -0.96 -11.63
CA ILE A 358 -19.19 -1.80 -11.01
C ILE A 358 -20.53 -1.66 -11.74
N THR A 359 -21.34 -2.73 -11.78
CA THR A 359 -22.73 -2.61 -12.25
C THR A 359 -23.61 -1.99 -11.17
N MET A 360 -24.76 -1.45 -11.57
CA MET A 360 -25.74 -0.90 -10.63
C MET A 360 -26.20 -1.95 -9.60
N GLN A 361 -26.40 -3.20 -10.03
CA GLN A 361 -26.80 -4.30 -9.14
C GLN A 361 -25.69 -4.66 -8.13
N GLU A 362 -24.44 -4.73 -8.60
CA GLU A 362 -23.30 -5.00 -7.73
C GLU A 362 -23.03 -3.83 -6.76
N ALA A 363 -23.29 -2.58 -7.17
CA ALA A 363 -23.21 -1.40 -6.33
C ALA A 363 -24.28 -1.42 -5.22
N GLU A 364 -25.52 -1.82 -5.52
CA GLU A 364 -26.57 -2.01 -4.52
C GLU A 364 -26.16 -3.07 -3.47
N VAL A 365 -25.54 -4.18 -3.91
CA VAL A 365 -24.99 -5.19 -2.99
C VAL A 365 -23.92 -4.58 -2.09
N ALA A 366 -22.96 -3.83 -2.65
CA ALA A 366 -21.91 -3.17 -1.86
C ALA A 366 -22.50 -2.20 -0.81
N ARG A 367 -23.49 -1.38 -1.20
CA ARG A 367 -24.16 -0.45 -0.29
C ARG A 367 -24.92 -1.18 0.82
N ALA A 368 -25.62 -2.25 0.49
CA ALA A 368 -26.36 -3.05 1.47
C ALA A 368 -25.41 -3.71 2.49
N GLU A 369 -24.26 -4.20 2.05
CA GLU A 369 -23.25 -4.76 2.95
C GLU A 369 -22.64 -3.71 3.87
N ILE A 370 -22.28 -2.53 3.34
CA ILE A 370 -21.78 -1.41 4.15
C ILE A 370 -22.82 -1.03 5.20
N LYS A 371 -24.09 -0.92 4.82
CA LYS A 371 -25.19 -0.64 5.75
C LYS A 371 -25.28 -1.69 6.85
N GLY A 372 -25.37 -2.98 6.51
CA GLY A 372 -25.50 -4.05 7.50
C GLY A 372 -24.30 -4.16 8.46
N VAL A 373 -23.10 -3.86 7.97
CA VAL A 373 -21.90 -3.76 8.81
C VAL A 373 -22.02 -2.61 9.83
N LEU A 374 -22.47 -1.44 9.39
CA LEU A 374 -22.57 -0.24 10.23
C LEU A 374 -23.73 -0.32 11.23
N GLU A 375 -24.87 -0.92 10.85
CA GLU A 375 -26.03 -1.14 11.75
C GLU A 375 -25.67 -1.96 12.99
N THR A 376 -24.71 -2.89 12.85
CA THR A 376 -24.27 -3.78 13.94
C THR A 376 -23.01 -3.31 14.65
N TRP A 377 -22.46 -2.16 14.26
CA TRP A 377 -21.21 -1.64 14.78
C TRP A 377 -21.45 -0.47 15.73
N ASP A 378 -21.19 -0.72 17.01
CA ASP A 378 -21.33 0.24 18.11
C ASP A 378 -20.14 1.20 18.24
N GLY A 379 -19.13 1.10 17.37
CA GLY A 379 -17.88 1.86 17.51
C GLY A 379 -16.84 1.19 18.40
N SER A 380 -17.15 0.05 19.01
CA SER A 380 -16.20 -0.72 19.82
C SER A 380 -15.36 -1.65 18.95
N ASN A 381 -14.08 -1.77 19.32
CA ASN A 381 -13.16 -2.77 18.79
C ASN A 381 -13.05 -4.00 19.70
N GLU A 382 -13.96 -4.16 20.68
CA GLU A 382 -13.91 -5.27 21.64
C GLU A 382 -13.98 -6.65 20.95
N ARG A 383 -14.70 -6.75 19.82
CA ARG A 383 -14.76 -7.97 19.01
C ARG A 383 -13.46 -8.27 18.25
N THR A 384 -12.60 -7.28 18.01
CA THR A 384 -11.38 -7.42 17.19
C THR A 384 -10.11 -7.59 18.02
N GLN A 385 -10.08 -7.03 19.24
CA GLN A 385 -8.91 -7.05 20.13
C GLN A 385 -8.41 -8.46 20.50
N TYR A 386 -9.23 -9.51 20.33
CA TYR A 386 -8.93 -10.86 20.82
C TYR A 386 -8.99 -11.99 19.77
N ARG A 387 -9.17 -11.70 18.47
CA ARG A 387 -9.36 -12.77 17.45
C ARG A 387 -8.12 -13.00 16.58
N VAL A 388 -7.84 -12.08 15.66
CA VAL A 388 -6.76 -12.21 14.67
C VAL A 388 -6.26 -10.82 14.30
N SER A 389 -4.96 -10.58 14.43
CA SER A 389 -4.33 -9.38 13.89
C SER A 389 -4.00 -9.58 12.40
N TRP A 390 -5.00 -9.36 11.53
CA TRP A 390 -4.80 -9.42 10.08
C TRP A 390 -3.69 -8.48 9.57
N PRO A 391 -3.60 -7.21 10.04
CA PRO A 391 -2.49 -6.33 9.67
C PRO A 391 -1.14 -6.89 10.13
N GLY A 392 -1.08 -7.48 11.33
CA GLY A 392 0.14 -8.09 11.86
C GLY A 392 0.61 -9.29 11.03
N ILE A 393 -0.31 -10.16 10.60
CA ILE A 393 0.01 -11.30 9.72
C ILE A 393 0.55 -10.79 8.37
N ILE A 394 -0.17 -9.86 7.74
CA ILE A 394 0.21 -9.25 6.46
C ILE A 394 1.59 -8.60 6.56
N GLN A 395 1.83 -7.80 7.61
CA GLN A 395 3.11 -7.15 7.85
C GLN A 395 4.24 -8.17 8.04
N THR A 396 3.99 -9.24 8.80
CA THR A 396 4.98 -10.32 9.01
C THR A 396 5.38 -10.99 7.69
N ILE A 397 4.41 -11.22 6.81
CA ILE A 397 4.68 -11.79 5.47
C ILE A 397 5.51 -10.82 4.64
N LYS A 398 5.17 -9.52 4.62
CA LYS A 398 5.96 -8.51 3.91
C LYS A 398 7.41 -8.47 4.40
N GLU A 399 7.62 -8.34 5.71
CA GLU A 399 8.95 -8.30 6.32
C GLU A 399 9.77 -9.57 6.06
N ARG A 400 9.10 -10.72 5.96
CA ARG A 400 9.75 -12.01 5.64
C ARG A 400 10.21 -12.09 4.19
N TYR A 401 9.46 -11.56 3.22
CA TYR A 401 9.73 -11.84 1.81
C TYR A 401 10.26 -10.65 1.00
N THR A 402 9.87 -9.41 1.31
CA THR A 402 10.25 -8.21 0.54
C THR A 402 11.73 -8.16 0.21
N GLY A 403 12.59 -8.00 1.22
CA GLY A 403 14.02 -7.76 0.97
C GLY A 403 14.73 -8.97 0.38
N ARG A 404 14.19 -10.18 0.61
CA ARG A 404 14.76 -11.43 0.09
C ARG A 404 14.43 -11.59 -1.39
N LEU A 405 13.19 -11.37 -1.80
CA LEU A 405 12.82 -11.43 -3.23
C LEU A 405 13.49 -10.29 -4.03
N ASP A 406 13.67 -9.11 -3.42
CA ASP A 406 14.45 -8.03 -4.03
C ASP A 406 15.90 -8.43 -4.26
N TYR A 407 16.57 -8.88 -3.20
CA TYR A 407 17.95 -9.33 -3.30
C TYR A 407 18.10 -10.47 -4.33
N LEU A 408 17.18 -11.44 -4.35
CA LEU A 408 17.20 -12.53 -5.32
C LEU A 408 17.12 -12.00 -6.75
N SER A 409 16.21 -11.07 -7.01
CA SER A 409 16.04 -10.46 -8.33
C SER A 409 17.30 -9.73 -8.79
N VAL A 410 17.95 -8.97 -7.91
CA VAL A 410 19.20 -8.26 -8.21
C VAL A 410 20.33 -9.25 -8.45
N LEU A 411 20.50 -10.23 -7.56
CA LEU A 411 21.50 -11.28 -7.68
C LEU A 411 21.39 -12.01 -9.02
N LEU A 412 20.18 -12.41 -9.41
CA LEU A 412 19.94 -13.10 -10.69
C LEU A 412 20.28 -12.20 -11.89
N GLY A 413 19.87 -10.93 -11.86
CA GLY A 413 20.17 -9.96 -12.90
C GLY A 413 21.67 -9.71 -13.08
N ASP A 414 22.39 -9.47 -11.98
CA ASP A 414 23.84 -9.20 -11.99
C ASP A 414 24.65 -10.37 -12.59
N VAL A 415 24.25 -11.61 -12.27
CA VAL A 415 24.90 -12.82 -12.80
C VAL A 415 24.67 -12.96 -14.31
N ILE A 416 23.48 -12.62 -14.80
CA ILE A 416 23.11 -12.73 -16.22
C ILE A 416 23.79 -11.64 -17.05
N GLU A 417 23.77 -10.40 -16.57
CA GLU A 417 24.34 -9.24 -17.25
C GLU A 417 25.88 -9.19 -17.17
N GLY A 418 26.49 -9.91 -16.21
CA GLY A 418 27.93 -9.87 -15.96
C GLY A 418 28.42 -8.47 -15.55
N SER A 419 27.51 -7.66 -15.01
CA SER A 419 27.65 -6.21 -14.86
C SER A 419 28.20 -5.78 -13.49
N SER A 420 28.37 -6.70 -12.54
CA SER A 420 28.96 -6.42 -11.22
C SER A 420 30.45 -6.80 -11.15
N GLY A 421 31.27 -5.91 -10.58
CA GLY A 421 32.67 -6.21 -10.24
C GLY A 421 32.81 -7.13 -9.01
N GLU A 422 31.73 -7.84 -8.65
CA GLU A 422 31.63 -8.66 -7.45
C GLU A 422 31.91 -10.15 -7.72
N SER A 423 32.28 -10.88 -6.67
CA SER A 423 32.60 -12.32 -6.70
C SER A 423 31.48 -13.21 -7.27
N HIS A 424 30.24 -12.72 -7.32
CA HIS A 424 29.06 -13.47 -7.76
C HIS A 424 28.80 -13.37 -9.26
N ALA A 425 29.50 -12.50 -10.00
CA ALA A 425 29.33 -12.35 -11.45
C ALA A 425 29.70 -13.62 -12.25
N ASN A 426 30.36 -14.61 -11.63
CA ASN A 426 30.60 -15.92 -12.21
C ASN A 426 29.35 -16.81 -12.07
N VAL A 427 28.84 -17.37 -13.19
CA VAL A 427 27.67 -18.26 -13.26
C VAL A 427 27.67 -19.34 -12.17
N THR A 428 28.79 -20.03 -11.95
CA THR A 428 28.88 -21.11 -10.96
C THR A 428 28.78 -20.61 -9.52
N ALA A 429 29.30 -19.41 -9.23
CA ALA A 429 29.09 -18.80 -7.92
C ALA A 429 27.65 -18.29 -7.80
N GLY A 430 27.17 -17.54 -8.80
CA GLY A 430 25.83 -16.96 -8.84
C GLY A 430 24.72 -18.00 -8.62
N ILE A 431 24.81 -19.17 -9.26
CA ILE A 431 23.83 -20.24 -9.08
C ILE A 431 23.83 -20.80 -7.64
N GLN A 432 25.00 -20.93 -7.01
CA GLN A 432 25.11 -21.37 -5.62
C GLN A 432 24.48 -20.36 -4.67
N TRP A 433 24.73 -19.07 -4.89
CA TRP A 433 24.14 -17.99 -4.08
C TRP A 433 22.62 -17.91 -4.27
N ALA A 434 22.13 -17.99 -5.50
CA ALA A 434 20.69 -18.00 -5.77
C ALA A 434 20.02 -19.21 -5.08
N ARG A 435 20.62 -20.39 -5.20
CA ARG A 435 20.17 -21.62 -4.53
C ARG A 435 20.12 -21.47 -3.01
N TRP A 436 21.18 -20.99 -2.36
CA TRP A 436 21.19 -20.79 -0.90
C TRP A 436 20.16 -19.77 -0.44
N HIS A 437 19.93 -18.73 -1.25
CA HIS A 437 18.98 -17.69 -0.92
C HIS A 437 17.52 -18.17 -1.02
N VAL A 438 17.20 -18.97 -2.04
CA VAL A 438 15.90 -19.68 -2.13
C VAL A 438 15.74 -20.64 -0.95
N LEU A 439 16.76 -21.43 -0.65
CA LEU A 439 16.75 -22.33 0.51
C LEU A 439 16.53 -21.56 1.81
N THR A 440 17.13 -20.38 1.98
CA THR A 440 16.93 -19.53 3.16
C THR A 440 15.46 -19.15 3.35
N MET A 441 14.74 -18.84 2.28
CA MET A 441 13.30 -18.53 2.34
C MET A 441 12.42 -19.75 2.62
N LEU A 442 12.83 -20.94 2.17
CA LEU A 442 12.09 -22.20 2.35
C LEU A 442 12.41 -22.95 3.65
N THR A 443 13.59 -22.74 4.23
CA THR A 443 14.09 -23.46 5.43
C THR A 443 13.10 -23.51 6.59
N PRO A 444 12.33 -22.45 6.92
CA PRO A 444 11.34 -22.51 8.00
C PRO A 444 10.23 -23.55 7.79
N TYR A 445 10.04 -24.03 6.56
CA TYR A 445 8.97 -24.94 6.16
C TYR A 445 9.48 -26.29 5.65
N LEU A 446 10.74 -26.36 5.23
CA LEU A 446 11.37 -27.52 4.59
C LEU A 446 12.05 -28.43 5.63
N PRO A 447 11.45 -29.59 6.01
CA PRO A 447 12.10 -30.52 6.93
C PRO A 447 13.31 -31.19 6.26
N ALA A 448 14.31 -31.56 7.05
CA ALA A 448 15.52 -32.23 6.53
C ALA A 448 15.22 -33.56 5.80
N ALA A 449 14.09 -34.19 6.10
CA ALA A 449 13.63 -35.42 5.43
C ALA A 449 12.86 -35.17 4.12
N ALA A 450 12.55 -33.91 3.77
CA ALA A 450 11.96 -33.57 2.47
C ALA A 450 13.05 -33.65 1.40
N THR A 451 13.27 -34.86 0.90
CA THR A 451 14.21 -35.17 -0.18
C THR A 451 13.49 -35.95 -1.27
N PRO A 452 13.87 -35.79 -2.54
CA PRO A 452 13.29 -36.56 -3.63
C PRO A 452 13.54 -38.07 -3.44
N PRO A 453 12.64 -38.94 -3.92
CA PRO A 453 12.83 -40.39 -3.87
C PRO A 453 14.09 -40.83 -4.63
N VAL A 454 14.67 -41.97 -4.22
CA VAL A 454 15.91 -42.52 -4.78
C VAL A 454 15.74 -42.80 -6.29
N ARG A 455 16.60 -42.18 -7.12
CA ARG A 455 16.59 -42.29 -8.59
C ARG A 455 16.66 -43.75 -9.07
N HIS A 456 15.65 -44.19 -9.82
CA HIS A 456 15.85 -45.11 -10.93
C HIS A 456 15.89 -44.28 -12.22
N GLN A 457 16.88 -44.55 -13.06
CA GLN A 457 17.37 -43.67 -14.13
C GLN A 457 16.26 -43.10 -15.06
N SER A 458 16.45 -41.83 -15.47
CA SER A 458 15.79 -41.10 -16.57
C SER A 458 14.41 -40.43 -16.37
N GLN A 459 13.88 -40.28 -15.14
CA GLN A 459 12.67 -39.48 -14.91
C GLN A 459 12.96 -38.10 -14.28
N PRO A 460 12.23 -37.03 -14.69
CA PRO A 460 12.30 -35.73 -14.04
C PRO A 460 11.91 -35.87 -12.57
N ILE A 461 12.48 -35.01 -11.72
CA ILE A 461 12.11 -34.97 -10.30
C ILE A 461 10.64 -34.57 -10.24
N ASP A 462 9.78 -35.50 -9.83
CA ASP A 462 8.36 -35.22 -9.62
C ASP A 462 8.20 -34.12 -8.56
N ALA A 463 7.30 -33.17 -8.78
CA ALA A 463 7.01 -32.12 -7.81
C ALA A 463 6.33 -32.67 -6.53
N GLU A 464 5.83 -33.91 -6.56
CA GLU A 464 5.06 -34.52 -5.47
C GLU A 464 5.80 -34.56 -4.13
N TRP A 465 7.13 -34.82 -4.10
CA TRP A 465 7.88 -34.92 -2.83
C TRP A 465 7.92 -33.60 -2.05
N LEU A 466 7.76 -32.46 -2.74
CA LEU A 466 7.78 -31.13 -2.13
C LEU A 466 6.37 -30.65 -1.73
N ALA A 467 5.31 -31.32 -2.17
CA ALA A 467 3.92 -30.90 -1.94
C ALA A 467 3.56 -30.69 -0.45
N PRO A 468 3.96 -31.56 0.51
CA PRO A 468 3.68 -31.33 1.93
C PRO A 468 4.35 -30.07 2.46
N THR A 469 5.59 -29.79 2.03
CA THR A 469 6.35 -28.59 2.39
C THR A 469 5.66 -27.34 1.86
N MET A 470 5.25 -27.35 0.58
CA MET A 470 4.57 -26.21 -0.04
C MET A 470 3.22 -25.95 0.60
N GLY A 471 2.54 -27.01 1.03
CA GLY A 471 1.29 -26.86 1.75
C GLY A 471 1.39 -26.30 3.15
N TYR A 472 2.44 -26.68 3.87
CA TYR A 472 2.73 -26.05 5.13
C TYR A 472 3.14 -24.58 4.93
N CYS A 473 4.01 -24.30 3.95
CA CYS A 473 4.47 -22.96 3.62
C CYS A 473 3.30 -22.00 3.31
N SER A 474 2.31 -22.46 2.52
CA SER A 474 1.17 -21.65 2.08
C SER A 474 0.11 -21.40 3.16
N THR A 475 0.11 -22.16 4.26
CA THR A 475 -0.94 -22.08 5.30
C THR A 475 -0.39 -21.79 6.70
N VAL A 476 0.92 -21.71 6.89
CA VAL A 476 1.57 -21.57 8.20
C VAL A 476 1.01 -20.41 9.06
N PHE A 477 0.59 -19.32 8.43
CA PHE A 477 0.08 -18.12 9.11
C PHE A 477 -1.40 -18.24 9.51
N THR A 478 -2.15 -19.16 8.91
CA THR A 478 -3.62 -19.18 8.95
C THR A 478 -4.20 -20.54 9.36
N ALA A 479 -3.42 -21.61 9.32
CA ALA A 479 -3.86 -22.99 9.55
C ALA A 479 -4.52 -23.22 10.93
N ARG A 480 -4.21 -22.38 11.92
CA ARG A 480 -4.77 -22.46 13.28
C ARG A 480 -5.85 -21.41 13.57
N ILE A 481 -6.20 -20.57 12.60
CA ILE A 481 -7.24 -19.57 12.74
C ILE A 481 -8.61 -20.24 12.64
N ASN A 482 -9.39 -20.17 13.72
CA ASN A 482 -10.75 -20.71 13.74
C ASN A 482 -11.74 -19.71 13.10
N LEU A 483 -12.38 -20.14 12.01
CA LEU A 483 -13.37 -19.34 11.27
C LEU A 483 -14.85 -19.68 11.60
N SER A 484 -15.16 -20.50 12.60
CA SER A 484 -16.55 -20.90 12.90
C SER A 484 -17.50 -19.70 13.05
N ASN A 485 -17.04 -18.63 13.68
CA ASN A 485 -17.80 -17.37 13.86
C ASN A 485 -17.16 -16.20 13.11
N ALA A 486 -16.42 -16.45 12.02
CA ALA A 486 -15.75 -15.40 11.27
C ALA A 486 -16.70 -14.62 10.37
N SER A 487 -16.52 -13.30 10.30
CA SER A 487 -17.23 -12.44 9.35
C SER A 487 -16.85 -12.78 7.90
N ALA A 488 -17.65 -12.31 6.95
CA ALA A 488 -17.33 -12.45 5.51
C ALA A 488 -15.95 -11.83 5.20
N SER A 489 -15.66 -10.68 5.81
CA SER A 489 -14.39 -9.98 5.70
C SER A 489 -13.22 -10.80 6.25
N GLU A 490 -13.35 -11.44 7.42
CA GLU A 490 -12.29 -12.29 7.98
C GLU A 490 -11.98 -13.51 7.09
N ARG A 491 -13.02 -14.09 6.47
CA ARG A 491 -12.83 -15.19 5.49
C ARG A 491 -12.11 -14.69 4.24
N LEU A 492 -12.48 -13.51 3.75
CA LEU A 492 -11.84 -12.86 2.61
C LEU A 492 -10.36 -12.57 2.89
N LEU A 493 -10.04 -12.04 4.07
CA LEU A 493 -8.68 -11.78 4.52
C LEU A 493 -7.85 -13.06 4.64
N LYS A 494 -8.41 -14.14 5.20
CA LYS A 494 -7.74 -15.44 5.25
C LYS A 494 -7.38 -15.92 3.85
N ASN A 495 -8.34 -15.87 2.92
CA ASN A 495 -8.15 -16.30 1.55
C ASN A 495 -7.10 -15.43 0.82
N ALA A 496 -7.06 -14.13 1.10
CA ALA A 496 -6.05 -13.23 0.55
C ALA A 496 -4.64 -13.57 1.06
N VAL A 497 -4.50 -13.80 2.37
CA VAL A 497 -3.23 -14.23 2.99
C VAL A 497 -2.75 -15.56 2.43
N GLU A 498 -3.64 -16.56 2.36
CA GLU A 498 -3.30 -17.89 1.82
C GLU A 498 -3.01 -17.84 0.32
N GLY A 499 -3.73 -17.02 -0.45
CA GLY A 499 -3.46 -16.84 -1.89
C GLY A 499 -2.07 -16.23 -2.15
N VAL A 500 -1.69 -15.20 -1.39
CA VAL A 500 -0.37 -14.57 -1.52
C VAL A 500 0.74 -15.48 -1.05
N THR A 501 0.59 -16.11 0.11
CA THR A 501 1.62 -17.03 0.64
C THR A 501 1.74 -18.29 -0.21
N ARG A 502 0.63 -18.84 -0.73
CA ARG A 502 0.66 -19.90 -1.74
C ARG A 502 1.49 -19.50 -2.94
N GLU A 503 1.29 -18.30 -3.49
CA GLU A 503 2.01 -17.89 -4.70
C GLU A 503 3.51 -17.65 -4.45
N ILE A 504 3.86 -17.04 -3.33
CA ILE A 504 5.26 -16.91 -2.91
C ILE A 504 5.90 -18.30 -2.75
N CYS A 505 5.27 -19.19 -1.99
CA CYS A 505 5.77 -20.53 -1.73
C CYS A 505 5.84 -21.37 -3.02
N ARG A 506 4.85 -21.26 -3.90
CA ARG A 506 4.83 -21.94 -5.21
C ARG A 506 6.03 -21.52 -6.03
N THR A 507 6.26 -20.22 -6.22
CA THR A 507 7.39 -19.72 -7.02
C THR A 507 8.73 -20.18 -6.44
N LEU A 508 8.91 -20.04 -5.12
CA LEU A 508 10.13 -20.52 -4.45
C LEU A 508 10.30 -22.04 -4.57
N GLY A 509 9.21 -22.78 -4.47
CA GLY A 509 9.19 -24.24 -4.59
C GLY A 509 9.54 -24.72 -6.00
N VAL A 510 8.98 -24.08 -7.04
CA VAL A 510 9.30 -24.36 -8.45
C VAL A 510 10.78 -24.12 -8.71
N ILE A 511 11.30 -22.97 -8.28
CA ILE A 511 12.74 -22.67 -8.35
C ILE A 511 13.55 -23.74 -7.60
N TRP A 512 13.07 -24.19 -6.43
CA TRP A 512 13.76 -25.20 -5.64
C TRP A 512 13.81 -26.59 -6.29
N LEU A 513 12.82 -26.97 -7.10
CA LEU A 513 12.85 -28.23 -7.85
C LEU A 513 14.08 -28.29 -8.77
N ASP A 514 14.37 -27.19 -9.46
CA ASP A 514 15.58 -27.08 -10.29
C ASP A 514 16.84 -26.84 -9.47
N ALA A 515 16.77 -25.99 -8.45
CA ALA A 515 17.90 -25.65 -7.61
C ALA A 515 18.40 -26.84 -6.77
N PHE A 516 17.63 -27.91 -6.64
CA PHE A 516 17.98 -29.06 -5.83
C PHE A 516 19.31 -29.71 -6.25
N ASP A 517 19.50 -29.95 -7.56
CA ASP A 517 20.69 -30.59 -8.13
C ASP A 517 21.49 -29.70 -9.10
N VAL A 518 21.15 -28.40 -9.18
CA VAL A 518 21.67 -27.45 -10.17
C VAL A 518 23.21 -27.33 -10.19
N GLU A 519 23.86 -27.50 -9.04
CA GLU A 519 25.32 -27.42 -8.91
C GLU A 519 26.04 -28.57 -9.67
N THR A 520 25.32 -29.66 -9.96
CA THR A 520 25.84 -30.80 -10.73
C THR A 520 25.57 -30.69 -12.24
N ARG A 521 24.74 -29.72 -12.65
CA ARG A 521 24.38 -29.47 -14.05
C ARG A 521 25.50 -28.71 -14.78
N SER A 522 25.46 -28.72 -16.11
CA SER A 522 26.44 -28.00 -16.93
C SER A 522 26.25 -26.48 -16.84
N GLN A 523 27.31 -25.69 -17.07
CA GLN A 523 27.21 -24.21 -17.05
C GLN A 523 26.16 -23.63 -18.03
N PRO A 524 25.99 -24.15 -19.26
CA PRO A 524 24.92 -23.70 -20.15
C PRO A 524 23.52 -23.90 -19.55
N GLU A 525 23.27 -25.05 -18.91
CA GLU A 525 22.00 -25.33 -18.23
C GLU A 525 21.79 -24.42 -17.02
N GLN A 526 22.84 -24.20 -16.21
CA GLN A 526 22.79 -23.26 -15.09
C GLN A 526 22.40 -21.85 -15.55
N LYS A 527 22.93 -21.39 -16.69
CA LYS A 527 22.61 -20.07 -17.24
C LYS A 527 21.15 -19.96 -17.68
N LEU A 528 20.61 -21.00 -18.31
CA LEU A 528 19.19 -21.04 -18.70
C LEU A 528 18.27 -20.98 -17.48
N LEU A 529 18.59 -21.73 -16.43
CA LEU A 529 17.80 -21.74 -15.19
C LEU A 529 17.85 -20.40 -14.45
N LEU A 530 19.00 -19.69 -14.45
CA LEU A 530 19.09 -18.36 -13.86
C LEU A 530 18.13 -17.37 -14.55
N ASP A 531 18.04 -17.42 -15.89
CA ASP A 531 17.14 -16.58 -16.68
C ASP A 531 15.66 -16.91 -16.39
N GLU A 532 15.33 -18.20 -16.31
CA GLU A 532 13.99 -18.66 -15.93
C GLU A 532 13.61 -18.21 -14.51
N TRP A 533 14.50 -18.38 -13.53
CA TRP A 533 14.28 -17.94 -12.15
C TRP A 533 14.13 -16.42 -12.06
N LEU A 534 14.88 -15.65 -12.87
CA LEU A 534 14.72 -14.20 -12.93
C LEU A 534 13.32 -13.84 -13.45
N GLY A 535 12.85 -14.52 -14.50
CA GLY A 535 11.50 -14.37 -15.04
C GLY A 535 10.42 -14.71 -14.02
N ASP A 536 10.57 -15.83 -13.30
CA ASP A 536 9.61 -16.29 -12.29
C ASP A 536 9.55 -15.35 -11.07
N VAL A 537 10.70 -14.90 -10.57
CA VAL A 537 10.77 -13.90 -9.49
C VAL A 537 10.20 -12.57 -9.98
N GLY A 538 10.51 -12.15 -11.21
CA GLY A 538 9.95 -10.94 -11.83
C GLY A 538 8.42 -10.99 -11.90
N ALA A 539 7.86 -12.09 -12.40
CA ALA A 539 6.42 -12.28 -12.49
C ALA A 539 5.73 -12.33 -11.12
N LEU A 540 6.35 -12.96 -10.11
CA LEU A 540 5.85 -12.94 -8.73
C LEU A 540 5.81 -11.51 -8.19
N LYS A 541 6.89 -10.75 -8.36
CA LYS A 541 6.99 -9.36 -7.90
C LYS A 541 5.90 -8.50 -8.55
N GLU A 542 5.74 -8.60 -9.87
CA GLU A 542 4.68 -7.90 -10.61
C GLU A 542 3.29 -8.26 -10.07
N TRP A 543 3.01 -9.55 -9.88
CA TRP A 543 1.73 -10.03 -9.36
C TRP A 543 1.45 -9.52 -7.93
N LEU A 544 2.46 -9.46 -7.05
CA LEU A 544 2.30 -8.89 -5.70
C LEU A 544 2.04 -7.38 -5.70
N GLY A 545 2.27 -6.69 -6.82
CA GLY A 545 2.20 -5.24 -6.90
C GLY A 545 3.41 -4.57 -6.26
N TRP A 546 4.61 -5.03 -6.62
CA TRP A 546 5.90 -4.76 -5.95
C TRP A 546 6.23 -3.31 -5.59
N ILE A 547 5.65 -2.33 -6.29
CA ILE A 547 5.80 -0.89 -5.98
C ILE A 547 5.36 -0.59 -4.54
N GLU A 548 4.40 -1.36 -4.00
CA GLU A 548 3.94 -1.29 -2.60
C GLU A 548 4.81 -2.05 -1.59
N TRP A 549 5.69 -2.92 -2.08
CA TRP A 549 6.36 -3.91 -1.26
C TRP A 549 7.82 -3.60 -0.98
N SER A 550 8.50 -2.80 -1.79
CA SER A 550 9.96 -2.90 -1.97
C SER A 550 10.74 -1.59 -1.95
N ASP A 551 12.07 -1.71 -1.99
CA ASP A 551 13.00 -0.62 -2.24
C ASP A 551 12.78 0.10 -3.59
N ALA A 552 11.88 -0.38 -4.47
CA ALA A 552 11.39 0.39 -5.62
C ALA A 552 10.50 1.58 -5.23
N ALA A 553 9.99 1.57 -3.99
CA ALA A 553 9.49 2.78 -3.34
C ALA A 553 10.65 3.72 -3.00
N LYS A 554 11.81 3.22 -2.57
CA LYS A 554 12.90 4.12 -2.21
C LYS A 554 13.54 4.74 -3.46
N CYS A 555 13.98 5.97 -3.32
CA CYS A 555 14.69 6.66 -4.37
C CYS A 555 16.04 5.98 -4.55
N ASN A 556 16.37 5.66 -5.80
CA ASN A 556 17.66 5.10 -6.19
C ASN A 556 18.28 5.98 -7.29
N PRO A 557 19.44 6.63 -7.03
CA PRO A 557 20.21 6.59 -5.79
C PRO A 557 19.47 7.20 -4.60
N VAL A 558 19.92 6.84 -3.39
CA VAL A 558 19.40 7.41 -2.13
C VAL A 558 19.55 8.93 -2.17
N CYS A 559 18.52 9.64 -1.73
CA CYS A 559 18.48 11.09 -1.74
C CYS A 559 19.57 11.73 -0.88
N GLY A 560 20.00 12.93 -1.27
CA GLY A 560 20.99 13.71 -0.53
C GLY A 560 20.48 14.19 0.84
N PRO A 561 21.36 14.75 1.69
CA PRO A 561 21.02 15.17 3.06
C PRO A 561 19.98 16.31 3.14
N HIS A 562 19.76 17.03 2.04
CA HIS A 562 18.78 18.11 1.94
C HIS A 562 17.57 17.74 1.08
N GLU A 563 17.40 16.45 0.79
CA GLU A 563 16.32 15.94 -0.03
C GLU A 563 15.50 14.91 0.77
N ILE A 564 14.25 14.74 0.37
CA ILE A 564 13.43 13.61 0.81
C ILE A 564 13.08 12.78 -0.41
N CYS A 565 12.90 11.47 -0.22
CA CYS A 565 12.31 10.64 -1.25
C CYS A 565 10.79 10.77 -1.17
N THR A 566 10.14 11.02 -2.31
CA THR A 566 8.68 11.14 -2.39
C THR A 566 8.17 10.67 -3.74
N LEU A 567 6.87 10.37 -3.81
CA LEU A 567 6.17 10.10 -5.06
C LEU A 567 5.53 11.37 -5.66
N PRO A 568 5.38 11.45 -6.99
CA PRO A 568 4.56 12.47 -7.63
C PRO A 568 3.10 12.35 -7.16
N GLN A 569 2.54 13.46 -6.68
CA GLN A 569 1.20 13.46 -6.11
C GLN A 569 0.41 14.73 -6.44
N TRP A 570 -0.92 14.61 -6.36
CA TRP A 570 -1.83 15.72 -6.53
C TRP A 570 -1.82 16.59 -5.26
N PRO A 571 -1.88 17.94 -5.35
CA PRO A 571 -1.93 18.78 -6.55
C PRO A 571 -0.58 19.31 -7.02
N PHE A 572 0.53 18.76 -6.52
CA PHE A 572 1.87 19.34 -6.74
C PHE A 572 2.49 18.93 -8.07
N ASP A 573 2.38 17.65 -8.44
CA ASP A 573 3.07 17.06 -9.59
C ASP A 573 2.14 16.67 -10.74
N MET A 574 0.82 16.70 -10.52
CA MET A 574 -0.19 16.21 -11.46
C MET A 574 -1.23 17.28 -11.78
N ASP A 575 -1.86 17.16 -12.95
CA ASP A 575 -3.08 17.88 -13.30
C ASP A 575 -4.34 17.13 -12.80
N TRP A 576 -5.51 17.76 -12.94
CA TRP A 576 -6.80 17.19 -12.50
C TRP A 576 -7.13 15.85 -13.15
N PHE A 577 -6.49 15.48 -14.26
CA PHE A 577 -6.69 14.22 -14.96
C PHE A 577 -5.63 13.18 -14.60
N GLY A 578 -4.89 13.42 -13.51
CA GLY A 578 -3.81 12.54 -13.07
C GLY A 578 -2.68 12.47 -14.10
N LYS A 579 -2.46 13.52 -14.91
CA LYS A 579 -1.32 13.60 -15.84
C LYS A 579 -0.22 14.46 -15.26
N GLY A 580 1.02 13.99 -15.38
CA GLY A 580 2.21 14.61 -14.82
C GLY A 580 3.45 13.84 -15.31
N GLU A 581 4.62 14.46 -15.22
CA GLU A 581 5.85 13.76 -15.60
C GLU A 581 6.20 12.70 -14.53
N GLY A 582 6.67 11.53 -14.94
CA GLY A 582 7.21 10.50 -14.02
C GLY A 582 6.23 9.95 -12.97
N ILE A 583 4.91 9.98 -13.20
CA ILE A 583 3.91 9.41 -12.28
C ILE A 583 4.27 7.97 -11.90
N GLY A 584 4.19 7.67 -10.60
CA GLY A 584 4.51 6.35 -10.05
C GLY A 584 6.01 6.07 -9.90
N ILE A 585 6.88 7.02 -10.23
CA ILE A 585 8.34 6.91 -10.08
C ILE A 585 8.77 7.81 -8.92
N PRO A 586 9.32 7.26 -7.82
CA PRO A 586 9.86 8.05 -6.73
C PRO A 586 10.98 8.97 -7.20
N TYR A 587 11.09 10.14 -6.58
CA TYR A 587 12.14 11.11 -6.87
C TYR A 587 12.61 11.84 -5.60
N CYS A 588 13.83 12.36 -5.66
CA CYS A 588 14.38 13.17 -4.59
C CYS A 588 13.89 14.61 -4.73
N LEU A 589 13.16 15.09 -3.72
CA LEU A 589 12.66 16.45 -3.62
C LEU A 589 13.54 17.26 -2.67
N SER A 590 14.13 18.34 -3.16
CA SER A 590 14.95 19.26 -2.36
C SER A 590 14.12 20.08 -1.37
N ARG A 591 14.64 20.26 -0.15
CA ARG A 591 14.12 21.21 0.86
C ARG A 591 14.08 22.66 0.36
N TRP A 592 14.87 22.96 -0.67
CA TRP A 592 14.95 24.28 -1.31
C TRP A 592 14.06 24.39 -2.56
N TRP A 593 13.09 23.49 -2.70
CA TRP A 593 12.20 23.44 -3.86
C TRP A 593 11.63 24.81 -4.22
N GLY A 594 11.84 25.21 -5.48
CA GLY A 594 11.34 26.46 -6.05
C GLY A 594 12.06 27.73 -5.59
N ILE A 595 13.12 27.62 -4.78
CA ILE A 595 13.95 28.74 -4.30
C ILE A 595 15.25 28.87 -5.11
N GLU A 596 15.73 27.77 -5.73
CA GLU A 596 16.92 27.70 -6.58
C GLU A 596 16.75 28.20 -8.03
#